data_AF-A0A146FQX5-F1
#
_entry.id   AF-A0A146FQX5-F1
#
_cell.length_a   1.000
_cell.length_b   1.000
_cell.length_c   1.000
_cell.angle_alpha   90.00
_cell.angle_beta   90.00
_cell.angle_gamma   90.00
#
_symmetry.space_group_name_H-M   'P 1'
#
loop_
_entity.id
_entity.type
_entity.pdbx_description
1 polymer ?
#
loop_
_entity_poly.entity_id
_entity_poly.type
_entity_poly.pdbx_seq_one_letter_code
_entity_poly.pdbx_strand_id
1 'polypeptide(L)'
;MTFYVQTWDEYYTQVLTLGIISGPVEGVLTLCVVFGFTAYMGGGSFWHRSMLETVGVPKLAFIPEHIYDMAFTQWYLVYGGVLLFFATASSIVHVMQVRRERGQDPIKPLYGLLPLVAVWTLVPAYLYLQPTILENYMVPFCLYVGMINAYAVGKMICAHLVKASFPYFNMLLIPLALAVLDSAGAFFGYWPSLLGDGVRQIAFVWVCLGLSIGVYGSFVVLAVDLLNPAPQAEARKHKLKTLVPAPRSFFMDVKCPGCFTITTVFSHAQTVVVCAGCSTVLCQPTGGKARLTEGCSFRRK
;
A
#
# COMPACT_ATOMS: atom_id res chain seq x y z
N MET A 1 0.61 10.67 -5.01
CA MET A 1 -0.57 11.21 -4.31
C MET A 1 -1.79 10.34 -4.54
N THR A 2 -2.27 10.20 -5.78
CA THR A 2 -3.43 9.37 -6.16
C THR A 2 -3.40 7.97 -5.58
N PHE A 3 -2.32 7.22 -5.82
CA PHE A 3 -2.21 5.85 -5.34
C PHE A 3 -2.34 5.73 -3.80
N TYR A 4 -1.78 6.68 -3.05
CA TYR A 4 -1.93 6.72 -1.59
C TYR A 4 -3.38 6.97 -1.18
N VAL A 5 -4.03 7.95 -1.81
CA VAL A 5 -5.42 8.32 -1.49
C VAL A 5 -6.39 7.20 -1.88
N GLN A 6 -6.16 6.51 -3.00
CA GLN A 6 -6.96 5.35 -3.40
C GLN A 6 -6.78 4.17 -2.46
N THR A 7 -5.54 3.88 -2.03
CA THR A 7 -5.29 2.84 -1.03
C THR A 7 -5.93 3.21 0.32
N TRP A 8 -5.92 4.51 0.67
CA TRP A 8 -6.57 5.02 1.88
C TRP A 8 -8.09 4.87 1.80
N ASP A 9 -8.69 5.18 0.65
CA ASP A 9 -10.10 4.97 0.36
C ASP A 9 -10.47 3.49 0.55
N GLU A 10 -9.76 2.58 -0.12
CA GLU A 10 -9.93 1.14 0.00
C GLU A 10 -9.78 0.64 1.45
N TYR A 11 -8.79 1.17 2.19
CA TYR A 11 -8.58 0.79 3.59
C TYR A 11 -9.83 1.06 4.45
N TYR A 12 -10.53 2.18 4.23
CA TYR A 12 -11.69 2.56 5.03
C TYR A 12 -13.02 2.05 4.47
N THR A 13 -13.17 1.95 3.16
CA THR A 13 -14.40 1.47 2.52
C THR A 13 -14.45 -0.05 2.44
N GLN A 14 -13.30 -0.75 2.46
CA GLN A 14 -13.18 -2.22 2.30
C GLN A 14 -13.70 -2.72 0.94
N VAL A 15 -13.84 -1.81 -0.02
CA VAL A 15 -14.25 -2.12 -1.39
C VAL A 15 -13.33 -1.36 -2.31
N LEU A 16 -12.79 -2.04 -3.31
CA LEU A 16 -12.01 -1.41 -4.36
C LEU A 16 -13.00 -0.77 -5.35
N THR A 17 -13.50 0.41 -5.00
CA THR A 17 -14.31 1.21 -5.92
C THR A 17 -13.38 1.89 -6.91
N LEU A 18 -13.34 1.38 -8.14
CA LEU A 18 -12.75 2.14 -9.24
C LEU A 18 -13.65 3.35 -9.47
N GLY A 19 -13.27 4.51 -8.93
CA GLY A 19 -13.99 5.76 -9.19
C GLY A 19 -14.07 6.05 -10.69
N ILE A 20 -15.05 6.85 -11.10
CA ILE A 20 -15.24 7.27 -12.50
C ILE A 20 -13.96 7.93 -13.05
N ILE A 21 -13.19 8.59 -12.18
CA ILE A 21 -11.85 9.09 -12.46
C ILE A 21 -10.90 8.47 -11.43
N SER A 22 -10.07 7.52 -11.86
CA SER A 22 -9.09 6.83 -11.02
C SER A 22 -7.86 7.72 -10.77
N GLY A 23 -7.50 8.59 -11.71
CA GLY A 23 -6.26 9.37 -11.73
C GLY A 23 -5.18 8.69 -12.59
N PRO A 24 -4.63 7.52 -12.18
CA PRO A 24 -3.58 6.84 -12.95
C PRO A 24 -4.01 6.38 -14.34
N VAL A 25 -5.22 5.83 -14.49
CA VAL A 25 -5.70 5.28 -15.77
C VAL A 25 -5.91 6.40 -16.79
N GLU A 26 -6.54 7.49 -16.37
CA GLU A 26 -6.80 8.69 -17.16
C GLU A 26 -5.48 9.40 -17.50
N GLY A 27 -4.53 9.42 -16.58
CA GLY A 27 -3.17 9.90 -16.83
C GLY A 27 -2.46 9.11 -17.93
N VAL A 28 -2.48 7.78 -17.86
CA VAL A 28 -1.88 6.91 -18.89
C VAL A 28 -2.58 7.08 -20.23
N LEU A 29 -3.92 7.11 -20.26
CA LEU A 29 -4.69 7.37 -21.49
C LEU A 29 -4.33 8.74 -22.10
N THR A 30 -4.26 9.79 -21.28
CA THR A 30 -3.87 11.13 -21.74
C THR A 30 -2.46 11.12 -22.31
N LEU A 31 -1.53 10.41 -21.67
CA LEU A 31 -0.14 10.28 -22.12
C LEU A 31 -0.04 9.50 -23.43
N CYS A 32 -0.83 8.43 -23.60
CA CYS A 32 -0.96 7.72 -24.88
C CYS A 32 -1.48 8.64 -25.99
N VAL A 33 -2.48 9.48 -25.70
CA VAL A 33 -3.01 10.48 -26.66
C VAL A 33 -1.94 11.51 -27.02
N VAL A 34 -1.22 12.04 -26.03
CA VAL A 34 -0.11 12.99 -26.23
C VAL A 34 0.98 12.37 -27.11
N PHE A 35 1.39 11.13 -26.85
CA PHE A 35 2.39 10.45 -27.68
C PHE A 35 1.89 10.13 -29.08
N GLY A 36 0.63 9.70 -29.23
CA GLY A 36 0.01 9.50 -30.54
C GLY A 36 -0.02 10.78 -31.37
N PHE A 37 -0.40 11.90 -30.74
CA PHE A 37 -0.40 13.21 -31.38
C PHE A 37 1.01 13.71 -31.71
N THR A 38 1.98 13.47 -30.82
CA THR A 38 3.40 13.81 -31.06
C THR A 38 3.95 13.02 -32.25
N ALA A 39 3.62 11.75 -32.36
CA ALA A 39 4.02 10.89 -33.48
C ALA A 39 3.42 11.38 -34.81
N TYR A 40 2.17 11.86 -34.80
CA TYR A 40 1.52 12.44 -35.98
C TYR A 40 2.15 13.77 -36.42
N MET A 41 2.42 14.67 -35.47
CA MET A 41 2.98 16.00 -35.76
C MET A 41 4.50 16.00 -36.01
N GLY A 42 5.18 14.87 -35.76
CA GLY A 42 6.57 14.65 -36.15
C GLY A 42 7.63 15.44 -35.37
N GLY A 43 7.30 16.02 -34.21
CA GLY A 43 8.27 16.77 -33.41
C GLY A 43 7.83 17.15 -31.99
N GLY A 44 8.75 17.04 -31.02
CA GLY A 44 8.53 17.42 -29.63
C GLY A 44 8.48 18.94 -29.38
N SER A 45 9.02 19.75 -30.30
CA SER A 45 8.99 21.22 -30.23
C SER A 45 7.58 21.80 -30.31
N PHE A 46 6.60 21.02 -30.79
CA PHE A 46 5.20 21.40 -30.82
C PHE A 46 4.64 21.72 -29.43
N TRP A 47 5.03 20.96 -28.41
CA TRP A 47 4.48 21.09 -27.05
C TRP A 47 4.96 22.34 -26.30
N HIS A 48 6.01 23.00 -26.81
CA HIS A 48 6.50 24.29 -26.27
C HIS A 48 5.79 25.50 -26.88
N ARG A 49 4.93 25.31 -27.89
CA ARG A 49 4.13 26.39 -28.48
C ARG A 49 2.94 26.74 -27.60
N SER A 50 2.47 27.99 -27.69
CA SER A 50 1.29 28.49 -27.01
C SER A 50 0.04 27.70 -27.43
N MET A 51 -0.68 27.12 -26.46
CA MET A 51 -1.86 26.29 -26.73
C MET A 51 -2.96 27.08 -27.42
N LEU A 52 -3.28 28.26 -26.88
CA LEU A 52 -4.41 29.07 -27.32
C LEU A 52 -4.18 29.69 -28.70
N GLU A 53 -2.94 30.06 -29.02
CA GLU A 53 -2.54 30.50 -30.35
C GLU A 53 -2.67 29.37 -31.38
N THR A 54 -2.24 28.16 -31.02
CA THR A 54 -2.28 27.00 -31.93
C THR A 54 -3.72 26.52 -32.19
N VAL A 55 -4.63 26.70 -31.22
CA VAL A 55 -6.06 26.39 -31.35
C VAL A 55 -6.83 27.50 -32.11
N GLY A 56 -6.17 28.65 -32.38
CA GLY A 56 -6.76 29.75 -33.15
C GLY A 56 -7.73 30.63 -32.35
N VAL A 57 -7.61 30.65 -31.02
CA VAL A 57 -8.43 31.53 -30.17
C VAL A 57 -7.88 32.96 -30.28
N PRO A 58 -8.65 33.95 -30.74
CA PRO A 58 -8.16 35.32 -30.83
C PRO A 58 -7.84 35.87 -29.43
N LYS A 59 -6.80 36.72 -29.32
CA LYS A 59 -6.47 37.43 -28.07
C LYS A 59 -7.64 38.33 -27.65
N LEU A 60 -8.53 37.78 -26.83
CA LEU A 60 -9.60 38.53 -26.19
C LEU A 60 -9.00 39.33 -25.02
N ALA A 61 -9.32 40.61 -24.90
CA ALA A 61 -8.80 41.52 -23.87
C ALA A 61 -9.09 41.09 -22.41
N PHE A 62 -9.95 40.07 -22.22
CA PHE A 62 -10.27 39.48 -20.93
C PHE A 62 -9.27 38.41 -20.48
N ILE A 63 -8.45 37.86 -21.38
CA ILE A 63 -7.51 36.78 -21.06
C ILE A 63 -6.13 37.38 -20.74
N PRO A 64 -5.60 37.21 -19.51
CA PRO A 64 -4.25 37.65 -19.16
C PRO A 64 -3.20 37.07 -20.11
N GLU A 65 -2.21 37.87 -20.51
CA GLU A 65 -1.16 37.46 -21.46
C GLU A 65 -0.42 36.20 -21.01
N HIS A 66 -0.16 36.09 -19.70
CA HIS A 66 0.47 34.91 -19.12
C HIS A 66 -0.32 33.61 -19.31
N ILE A 67 -1.66 33.67 -19.42
CA ILE A 67 -2.51 32.49 -19.68
C ILE A 67 -2.54 32.16 -21.17
N TYR A 68 -2.54 33.20 -22.01
CA TYR A 68 -2.57 33.05 -23.46
C TYR A 68 -1.28 32.40 -24.00
N ASP A 69 -0.13 32.82 -23.48
CA ASP A 69 1.19 32.35 -23.91
C ASP A 69 1.63 31.05 -23.20
N MET A 70 0.77 30.43 -22.37
CA MET A 70 1.11 29.15 -21.74
C MET A 70 1.29 28.06 -22.80
N ALA A 71 2.45 27.42 -22.74
CA ALA A 71 2.76 26.28 -23.59
C ALA A 71 1.87 25.07 -23.26
N PHE A 72 1.68 24.16 -24.20
CA PHE A 72 0.93 22.93 -23.96
C PHE A 72 1.48 22.11 -22.78
N THR A 73 2.79 22.15 -22.52
CA THR A 73 3.40 21.48 -21.36
C THR A 73 2.90 22.04 -20.03
N GLN A 74 2.73 23.35 -19.91
CA GLN A 74 2.21 23.99 -18.70
C GLN A 74 0.73 23.70 -18.53
N TRP A 75 -0.06 23.73 -19.60
CA TRP A 75 -1.46 23.32 -19.59
C TRP A 75 -1.64 21.86 -19.15
N TYR A 76 -0.75 20.97 -19.58
CA TYR A 76 -0.74 19.58 -19.14
C TYR A 76 -0.47 19.46 -17.62
N LEU A 77 0.44 20.26 -17.06
CA LEU A 77 0.66 20.31 -15.61
C LEU A 77 -0.56 20.82 -14.85
N VAL A 78 -1.25 21.85 -15.37
CA VAL A 78 -2.49 22.39 -14.79
C VAL A 78 -3.59 21.33 -14.80
N TYR A 79 -3.81 20.68 -15.94
CA TYR A 79 -4.76 19.56 -16.08
C TYR A 79 -4.45 18.43 -15.09
N GLY A 80 -3.18 18.03 -15.00
CA GLY A 80 -2.74 17.03 -14.03
C GLY A 80 -3.05 17.45 -12.59
N GLY A 81 -2.77 18.70 -12.23
CA GLY A 81 -3.12 19.26 -10.92
C GLY A 81 -4.62 19.19 -10.63
N VAL A 82 -5.46 19.66 -11.56
CA VAL A 82 -6.92 19.64 -11.42
C VAL A 82 -7.44 18.22 -11.23
N LEU A 83 -6.98 17.26 -12.04
CA LEU A 83 -7.36 15.85 -11.90
C LEU A 83 -6.94 15.28 -10.55
N LEU A 84 -5.73 15.58 -10.07
CA LEU A 84 -5.24 15.11 -8.77
C LEU A 84 -6.10 15.62 -7.61
N PHE A 85 -6.45 16.90 -7.62
CA PHE A 85 -7.31 17.48 -6.59
C PHE A 85 -8.74 16.93 -6.66
N PHE A 86 -9.30 16.81 -7.87
CA PHE A 86 -10.62 16.23 -8.07
C PHE A 86 -10.70 14.78 -7.58
N ALA A 87 -9.74 13.94 -7.98
CA ALA A 87 -9.67 12.55 -7.55
C ALA A 87 -9.55 12.45 -6.02
N THR A 88 -8.72 13.30 -5.42
CA THR A 88 -8.55 13.33 -3.96
C THR A 88 -9.83 13.75 -3.23
N ALA A 89 -10.48 14.82 -3.69
CA ALA A 89 -11.73 15.31 -3.12
C ALA A 89 -12.85 14.27 -3.26
N SER A 90 -12.97 13.62 -4.43
CA SER A 90 -13.93 12.56 -4.68
C SER A 90 -13.74 11.39 -3.71
N SER A 91 -12.51 10.91 -3.51
CA SER A 91 -12.22 9.83 -2.54
C SER A 91 -12.53 10.24 -1.10
N ILE A 92 -12.25 11.48 -0.70
CA ILE A 92 -12.61 11.96 0.65
C ILE A 92 -14.12 11.94 0.85
N VAL A 93 -14.89 12.47 -0.10
CA VAL A 93 -16.36 12.48 -0.05
C VAL A 93 -16.91 11.06 0.02
N HIS A 94 -16.37 10.15 -0.80
CA HIS A 94 -16.77 8.75 -0.82
C HIS A 94 -16.55 8.04 0.53
N VAL A 95 -15.35 8.15 1.12
CA VAL A 95 -15.05 7.58 2.44
C VAL A 95 -15.98 8.14 3.52
N MET A 96 -16.25 9.45 3.48
CA MET A 96 -17.16 10.10 4.43
C MET A 96 -18.60 9.59 4.29
N GLN A 97 -19.08 9.40 3.06
CA GLN A 97 -20.42 8.84 2.77
C GLN A 97 -20.55 7.40 3.29
N VAL A 98 -19.64 6.50 2.90
CA VAL A 98 -19.67 5.08 3.31
C VAL A 98 -19.57 4.92 4.82
N ARG A 99 -18.77 5.74 5.51
CA ARG A 99 -18.68 5.69 6.98
C ARG A 99 -19.91 6.24 7.67
N ARG A 100 -20.53 7.28 7.11
CA ARG A 100 -21.80 7.82 7.61
C ARG A 100 -22.92 6.79 7.50
N GLU A 101 -22.99 6.06 6.39
CA GLU A 101 -23.93 4.94 6.21
C GLU A 101 -23.69 3.81 7.20
N ARG A 102 -22.43 3.53 7.55
CA ARG A 102 -22.05 2.54 8.58
C ARG A 102 -22.21 3.06 10.02
N GLY A 103 -22.68 4.29 10.23
CA GLY A 103 -22.84 4.89 11.55
C GLY A 103 -21.52 5.15 12.30
N GLN A 104 -20.40 5.27 11.58
CA GLN A 104 -19.08 5.51 12.15
C GLN A 104 -18.65 6.98 12.01
N ASP A 105 -17.71 7.43 12.84
CA ASP A 105 -17.17 8.78 12.76
C ASP A 105 -16.55 9.07 11.37
N PRO A 106 -17.00 10.10 10.64
CA PRO A 106 -16.50 10.42 9.30
C PRO A 106 -15.19 11.21 9.32
N ILE A 107 -14.82 11.83 10.44
CA ILE A 107 -13.65 12.74 10.52
C ILE A 107 -12.35 11.98 10.86
N LYS A 108 -12.43 10.91 11.67
CA LYS A 108 -11.26 10.14 12.08
C LYS A 108 -10.37 9.65 10.92
N PRO A 109 -10.91 9.17 9.78
CA PRO A 109 -10.11 8.78 8.62
C PRO A 109 -9.27 9.90 8.02
N LEU A 110 -9.73 11.16 8.13
CA LEU A 110 -9.07 12.31 7.50
C LEU A 110 -7.66 12.53 8.07
N TYR A 111 -7.45 12.20 9.35
CA TYR A 111 -6.12 12.18 9.95
C TYR A 111 -5.15 11.21 9.26
N GLY A 112 -5.68 10.18 8.58
CA GLY A 112 -4.89 9.26 7.77
C GLY A 112 -4.27 9.91 6.53
N LEU A 113 -4.72 11.10 6.12
CA LEU A 113 -4.11 11.88 5.04
C LEU A 113 -2.99 12.81 5.52
N LEU A 114 -2.79 12.97 6.83
CA LEU A 114 -1.71 13.81 7.37
C LEU A 114 -0.31 13.45 6.85
N PRO A 115 0.08 12.16 6.73
CA PRO A 115 1.41 11.82 6.22
C PRO A 115 1.60 12.25 4.76
N LEU A 116 0.52 12.19 3.96
CA LEU A 116 0.54 12.65 2.59
C LEU A 116 0.72 14.17 2.54
N VAL A 117 -0.07 14.92 3.31
CA VAL A 117 0.05 16.38 3.40
C VAL A 117 1.46 16.77 3.85
N ALA A 118 2.01 16.10 4.86
CA ALA A 118 3.35 16.36 5.36
C ALA A 118 4.44 16.15 4.28
N VAL A 119 4.35 15.10 3.46
CA VAL A 119 5.29 14.92 2.34
C VAL A 119 5.14 16.05 1.31
N TRP A 120 3.90 16.41 0.96
CA TRP A 120 3.63 17.45 -0.03
C TRP A 120 3.98 18.86 0.43
N THR A 121 4.08 19.11 1.74
CA THR A 121 4.55 20.40 2.27
C THR A 121 6.05 20.40 2.50
N LEU A 122 6.61 19.36 3.10
CA LEU A 122 8.04 19.29 3.44
C LEU A 122 8.93 19.19 2.21
N VAL A 123 8.54 18.45 1.18
CA VAL A 123 9.37 18.26 -0.02
C VAL A 123 9.59 19.58 -0.79
N PRO A 124 8.54 20.33 -1.18
CA PRO A 124 8.74 21.63 -1.84
C PRO A 124 9.42 22.65 -0.93
N ALA A 125 9.10 22.66 0.37
CA ALA A 125 9.76 23.55 1.33
C ALA A 125 11.27 23.28 1.38
N TYR A 126 11.68 22.02 1.40
CA TYR A 126 13.11 21.65 1.39
C TYR A 126 13.81 22.07 0.11
N LEU A 127 13.19 21.83 -1.06
CA LEU A 127 13.75 22.20 -2.36
C LEU A 127 13.84 23.72 -2.54
N TYR A 128 12.90 24.48 -1.97
CA TYR A 128 12.93 25.93 -1.98
C TYR A 128 14.07 26.48 -1.10
N LEU A 129 14.26 25.91 0.08
CA LEU A 129 15.32 26.32 1.00
C LEU A 129 16.71 25.93 0.49
N GLN A 130 16.84 24.82 -0.25
CA GLN A 130 18.12 24.37 -0.79
C GLN A 130 18.10 24.18 -2.32
N PRO A 131 18.37 25.24 -3.10
CA PRO A 131 18.40 25.16 -4.56
C PRO A 131 19.52 24.24 -5.08
N THR A 132 20.62 24.08 -4.32
CA THR A 132 21.73 23.19 -4.68
C THR A 132 21.28 21.74 -4.93
N ILE A 133 20.28 21.26 -4.18
CA ILE A 133 19.73 19.91 -4.34
C ILE A 133 18.85 19.85 -5.59
N LEU A 134 18.04 20.87 -5.82
CA LEU A 134 17.15 20.97 -6.97
C LEU A 134 17.95 20.95 -8.29
N GLU A 135 19.08 21.66 -8.35
CA GLU A 135 19.88 21.79 -9.57
C GLU A 135 20.83 20.61 -9.80
N ASN A 136 21.49 20.11 -8.75
CA ASN A 136 22.60 19.15 -8.90
C ASN A 136 22.28 17.71 -8.46
N TYR A 137 21.32 17.51 -7.55
CA TYR A 137 21.06 16.21 -6.90
C TYR A 137 19.58 15.82 -6.88
N MET A 138 18.80 16.29 -7.87
CA MET A 138 17.37 16.01 -7.95
C MET A 138 17.06 14.52 -8.06
N VAL A 139 17.87 13.75 -8.79
CA VAL A 139 17.65 12.31 -9.00
C VAL A 139 17.68 11.51 -7.68
N PRO A 140 18.75 11.51 -6.86
CA PRO A 140 18.77 10.77 -5.60
C PRO A 140 17.70 11.28 -4.62
N PHE A 141 17.39 12.57 -4.63
CA PHE A 141 16.33 13.13 -3.81
C PHE A 141 14.93 12.65 -4.23
N CYS A 142 14.63 12.62 -5.52
CA CYS A 142 13.39 12.06 -6.06
C CYS A 142 13.23 10.57 -5.74
N LEU A 143 14.32 9.79 -5.81
CA LEU A 143 14.31 8.39 -5.39
C LEU A 143 13.99 8.26 -3.90
N TYR A 144 14.60 9.07 -3.04
CA TYR A 144 14.31 9.09 -1.61
C TYR A 144 12.83 9.43 -1.33
N VAL A 145 12.29 10.49 -1.93
CA VAL A 145 10.87 10.86 -1.80
C VAL A 145 9.94 9.78 -2.35
N GLY A 146 10.33 9.13 -3.46
CA GLY A 146 9.63 7.98 -4.02
C GLY A 146 9.55 6.82 -3.02
N MET A 147 10.67 6.51 -2.35
CA MET A 147 10.75 5.46 -1.33
C MET A 147 9.93 5.78 -0.08
N ILE A 148 9.89 7.05 0.37
CA ILE A 148 8.99 7.50 1.46
C ILE A 148 7.54 7.16 1.12
N ASN A 149 7.10 7.50 -0.08
CA ASN A 149 5.73 7.27 -0.55
C ASN A 149 5.44 5.77 -0.72
N ALA A 150 6.36 5.01 -1.35
CA ALA A 150 6.23 3.58 -1.53
C ALA A 150 6.10 2.85 -0.18
N TYR A 151 6.94 3.21 0.80
CA TYR A 151 6.88 2.66 2.15
C TYR A 151 5.56 3.01 2.86
N ALA A 152 5.07 4.24 2.73
CA ALA A 152 3.81 4.66 3.34
C ALA A 152 2.62 3.86 2.80
N VAL A 153 2.55 3.66 1.49
CA VAL A 153 1.49 2.85 0.86
C VAL A 153 1.64 1.38 1.22
N GLY A 154 2.86 0.83 1.13
CA GLY A 154 3.12 -0.57 1.48
C GLY A 154 2.67 -0.90 2.91
N LYS A 155 2.98 -0.02 3.88
CA LYS A 155 2.50 -0.16 5.25
C LYS A 155 0.98 -0.17 5.36
N MET A 156 0.28 0.68 4.60
CA MET A 156 -1.17 0.74 4.60
C MET A 156 -1.79 -0.56 4.05
N ILE A 157 -1.24 -1.09 2.95
CA ILE A 157 -1.65 -2.37 2.36
C ILE A 157 -1.43 -3.50 3.37
N CYS A 158 -0.24 -3.59 3.97
CA CYS A 158 0.03 -4.61 4.99
C CYS A 158 -0.91 -4.47 6.19
N ALA A 159 -1.16 -3.25 6.68
CA ALA A 159 -2.10 -3.02 7.79
C ALA A 159 -3.52 -3.45 7.44
N HIS A 160 -3.97 -3.23 6.19
CA HIS A 160 -5.25 -3.72 5.69
C HIS A 160 -5.31 -5.26 5.72
N LEU A 161 -4.31 -5.91 5.12
CA LEU A 161 -4.24 -7.38 5.01
C LEU A 161 -4.21 -8.07 6.39
N VAL A 162 -3.47 -7.51 7.35
CA VAL A 162 -3.37 -8.06 8.70
C VAL A 162 -4.47 -7.55 9.65
N LYS A 163 -5.42 -6.75 9.17
CA LYS A 163 -6.49 -6.10 9.96
C LYS A 163 -5.95 -5.31 11.16
N ALA A 164 -4.77 -4.71 11.01
CA ALA A 164 -4.16 -3.85 12.02
C ALA A 164 -4.70 -2.42 11.92
N SER A 165 -4.43 -1.63 12.96
CA SER A 165 -4.75 -0.20 12.99
C SER A 165 -4.02 0.58 11.90
N PHE A 166 -4.63 1.67 11.43
CA PHE A 166 -4.08 2.51 10.38
C PHE A 166 -2.69 3.07 10.77
N PRO A 167 -1.67 2.97 9.89
CA PRO A 167 -0.33 3.45 10.19
C PRO A 167 -0.20 4.96 9.92
N TYR A 168 -0.44 5.79 10.93
CA TYR A 168 -0.28 7.26 10.83
C TYR A 168 1.17 7.73 10.75
N PHE A 169 2.14 6.92 11.19
CA PHE A 169 3.53 7.35 11.29
C PHE A 169 4.43 6.75 10.22
N ASN A 170 5.23 7.59 9.57
CA ASN A 170 6.25 7.17 8.62
C ASN A 170 7.65 7.53 9.15
N MET A 171 8.44 6.51 9.51
CA MET A 171 9.80 6.69 10.03
C MET A 171 10.73 7.37 9.02
N LEU A 172 10.52 7.15 7.72
CA LEU A 172 11.33 7.76 6.66
C LEU A 172 11.06 9.25 6.45
N LEU A 173 10.00 9.79 7.06
CA LEU A 173 9.68 11.22 7.01
C LEU A 173 10.50 12.04 8.02
N ILE A 174 11.00 11.41 9.09
CA ILE A 174 11.74 12.11 10.16
C ILE A 174 13.00 12.79 9.63
N PRO A 175 13.88 12.13 8.85
CA PRO A 175 15.08 12.79 8.33
C PRO A 175 14.75 13.99 7.45
N LEU A 176 13.71 13.86 6.60
CA LEU A 176 13.25 14.97 5.77
C LEU A 176 12.72 16.14 6.61
N ALA A 177 11.91 15.87 7.64
CA ALA A 177 11.37 16.89 8.53
C ALA A 177 12.50 17.62 9.29
N LEU A 178 13.49 16.88 9.79
CA LEU A 178 14.66 17.47 10.46
C LEU A 178 15.49 18.33 9.51
N ALA A 179 15.66 17.89 8.26
CA ALA A 179 16.39 18.66 7.25
C ALA A 179 15.68 19.97 6.90
N VAL A 180 14.35 19.95 6.77
CA VAL A 180 13.55 21.16 6.57
C VAL A 180 13.65 22.09 7.77
N LEU A 181 13.58 21.56 9.00
CA LEU A 181 13.70 22.37 10.21
C LEU A 181 15.08 23.01 10.35
N ASP A 182 16.16 22.29 10.06
CA ASP A 182 17.53 22.82 10.08
C ASP A 182 17.71 23.94 9.05
N SER A 183 17.31 23.71 7.79
CA SER A 183 17.40 24.71 6.73
C SER A 183 16.49 25.91 6.96
N ALA A 184 15.27 25.70 7.48
CA ALA A 184 14.35 26.79 7.79
C ALA A 184 14.86 27.64 8.96
N GLY A 185 15.38 27.01 10.02
CA GLY A 185 15.92 27.74 11.16
C GLY A 185 17.15 28.59 10.82
N ALA A 186 17.97 28.13 9.86
CA ALA A 186 19.05 28.93 9.30
C ALA A 186 18.54 30.08 8.44
N PHE A 187 17.53 29.84 7.61
CA PHE A 187 16.90 30.88 6.78
C PHE A 187 16.26 32.01 7.61
N PHE A 188 15.60 31.66 8.72
CA PHE A 188 15.00 32.63 9.65
C PHE A 188 15.99 33.19 10.69
N GLY A 189 17.24 32.73 10.71
CA GLY A 189 18.30 33.23 11.60
C GLY A 189 18.19 32.78 13.06
N TYR A 190 17.45 31.71 13.36
CA TYR A 190 17.34 31.16 14.71
C TYR A 190 18.59 30.38 15.15
N TRP A 191 19.24 29.67 14.23
CA TRP A 191 20.47 28.89 14.49
C TRP A 191 21.32 28.70 13.22
N PRO A 192 22.65 28.50 13.35
CA PRO A 192 23.49 28.14 12.22
C PRO A 192 23.10 26.75 11.70
N SER A 193 22.95 26.58 10.39
CA SER A 193 22.59 25.28 9.80
C SER A 193 23.64 24.22 10.13
N LEU A 194 23.19 23.13 10.76
CA LEU A 194 24.04 21.99 11.09
C LEU A 194 24.46 21.23 9.83
N LEU A 195 23.58 21.19 8.82
CA LEU A 195 23.85 20.61 7.52
C LEU A 195 24.72 21.56 6.66
N GLY A 196 24.46 22.87 6.71
CA GLY A 196 25.12 23.90 5.89
C GLY A 196 24.92 23.70 4.39
N ASP A 197 25.43 24.63 3.58
CA ASP A 197 24.94 24.79 2.20
C ASP A 197 25.69 23.94 1.14
N GLY A 198 26.50 22.97 1.56
CA GLY A 198 27.46 22.29 0.69
C GLY A 198 27.52 20.77 0.84
N VAL A 199 28.73 20.24 1.01
CA VAL A 199 29.04 18.79 0.94
C VAL A 199 28.24 17.96 1.95
N ARG A 200 28.02 18.48 3.16
CA ARG A 200 27.28 17.79 4.23
C ARG A 200 25.82 17.54 3.87
N GLN A 201 25.17 18.48 3.19
CA GLN A 201 23.77 18.33 2.80
C GLN A 201 23.61 17.33 1.65
N ILE A 202 24.59 17.29 0.74
CA ILE A 202 24.68 16.26 -0.30
C ILE A 202 24.87 14.89 0.34
N ALA A 203 25.83 14.76 1.26
CA ALA A 203 26.05 13.52 2.01
C ALA A 203 24.79 13.08 2.77
N PHE A 204 24.05 14.04 3.35
CA PHE A 204 22.79 13.77 4.03
C PHE A 204 21.72 13.19 3.11
N VAL A 205 21.56 13.71 1.88
CA VAL A 205 20.61 13.15 0.90
C VAL A 205 20.97 11.70 0.56
N TRP A 206 22.26 11.40 0.35
CA TRP A 206 22.71 10.04 0.09
C TRP A 206 22.53 9.10 1.28
N VAL A 207 22.77 9.57 2.51
CA VAL A 207 22.50 8.83 3.74
C VAL A 207 21.00 8.56 3.89
N CYS A 208 20.15 9.55 3.62
CA CYS A 208 18.69 9.39 3.63
C CYS A 208 18.23 8.37 2.59
N LEU A 209 18.81 8.41 1.39
CA LEU A 209 18.53 7.42 0.35
C LEU A 209 18.96 6.01 0.81
N GLY A 210 20.18 5.84 1.32
CA GLY A 210 20.68 4.56 1.84
C GLY A 210 19.81 4.02 2.99
N LEU A 211 19.43 4.88 3.93
CA LEU A 211 18.52 4.52 5.02
C LEU A 211 17.14 4.12 4.49
N SER A 212 16.60 4.85 3.50
CA SER A 212 15.31 4.51 2.89
C SER A 212 15.33 3.15 2.19
N ILE A 213 16.43 2.82 1.51
CA ILE A 213 16.64 1.52 0.88
C ILE A 213 16.72 0.42 1.95
N GLY A 214 17.47 0.64 3.03
CA GLY A 214 17.59 -0.34 4.12
C GLY A 214 16.27 -0.62 4.84
N VAL A 215 15.54 0.43 5.22
CA VAL A 215 14.23 0.30 5.90
C VAL A 215 13.20 -0.33 4.97
N TYR A 216 13.13 0.10 3.71
CA TYR A 216 12.20 -0.47 2.75
C TYR A 216 12.56 -1.93 2.41
N GLY A 217 13.85 -2.25 2.25
CA GLY A 217 14.32 -3.61 2.05
C GLY A 217 13.94 -4.54 3.20
N SER A 218 14.15 -4.09 4.44
CA SER A 218 13.69 -4.83 5.64
C SER A 218 12.18 -5.05 5.64
N PHE A 219 11.40 -4.03 5.27
CA PHE A 219 9.95 -4.12 5.14
C PHE A 219 9.51 -5.16 4.09
N VAL A 220 10.15 -5.20 2.93
CA VAL A 220 9.86 -6.19 1.88
C VAL A 220 10.14 -7.61 2.38
N VAL A 221 11.26 -7.84 3.07
CA VAL A 221 11.58 -9.15 3.64
C VAL A 221 10.51 -9.58 4.66
N LEU A 222 10.08 -8.67 5.53
CA LEU A 222 8.99 -8.94 6.48
C LEU A 222 7.66 -9.25 5.79
N ALA A 223 7.35 -8.57 4.69
CA ALA A 223 6.14 -8.85 3.92
C ALA A 223 6.21 -10.24 3.24
N VAL A 224 7.37 -10.67 2.76
CA VAL A 224 7.58 -12.01 2.21
C VAL A 224 7.44 -13.09 3.29
N ASP A 225 7.91 -12.82 4.51
CA ASP A 225 7.78 -13.76 5.65
C ASP A 225 6.30 -14.00 6.05
N LEU A 226 5.41 -13.03 5.83
CA LEU A 226 3.97 -13.23 6.01
C LEU A 226 3.38 -14.27 5.05
N LEU A 227 3.93 -14.40 3.84
CA LEU A 227 3.50 -15.37 2.83
C LEU A 227 4.11 -16.76 3.06
N ASN A 228 5.28 -16.83 3.68
CA ASN A 228 6.02 -18.08 3.92
C ASN A 228 6.32 -18.29 5.41
N PRO A 229 5.29 -18.40 6.27
CA PRO A 229 5.50 -18.54 7.71
C PRO A 229 6.23 -19.84 8.05
N ALA A 230 7.09 -19.78 9.08
CA ALA A 230 7.79 -20.97 9.57
C ALA A 230 6.78 -22.11 9.94
N PRO A 231 7.02 -23.36 9.51
CA PRO A 231 6.09 -24.48 9.73
C PRO A 231 5.73 -24.70 11.21
N GLN A 232 6.69 -24.45 12.11
CA GLN A 232 6.49 -24.56 13.55
C GLN A 232 5.51 -23.50 14.09
N ALA A 233 5.59 -22.26 13.58
CA ALA A 233 4.69 -21.19 13.96
C ALA A 233 3.27 -21.48 13.47
N GLU A 234 3.13 -22.00 12.24
CA GLU A 234 1.83 -22.35 11.67
C GLU A 234 1.17 -23.54 12.37
N ALA A 235 1.94 -24.56 12.76
CA ALA A 235 1.46 -25.71 13.53
C ALA A 235 0.85 -25.32 14.89
N ARG A 236 1.35 -24.25 15.53
CA ARG A 236 0.85 -23.75 16.83
C ARG A 236 -0.44 -22.91 16.71
N LYS A 237 -0.74 -22.34 15.54
CA LYS A 237 -1.94 -21.51 15.33
C LYS A 237 -3.22 -22.35 15.46
N HIS A 238 -4.38 -21.70 15.61
CA HIS A 238 -5.69 -22.39 15.49
C HIS A 238 -5.96 -22.78 14.03
N LYS A 239 -6.70 -23.87 13.77
CA LYS A 239 -6.98 -24.39 12.41
C LYS A 239 -7.63 -23.40 11.43
N LEU A 240 -8.34 -22.40 11.96
CA LEU A 240 -8.97 -21.32 11.18
C LEU A 240 -8.07 -20.06 11.05
N LYS A 241 -6.95 -20.03 11.77
CA LYS A 241 -6.01 -18.90 11.81
C LYS A 241 -4.67 -19.25 11.13
N THR A 242 -4.56 -20.41 10.51
CA THR A 242 -3.44 -20.74 9.60
C THR A 242 -3.54 -19.91 8.33
N LEU A 243 -2.48 -19.86 7.51
CA LEU A 243 -2.50 -19.08 6.27
C LEU A 243 -3.59 -19.59 5.33
N VAL A 244 -3.66 -20.92 5.19
CA VAL A 244 -4.76 -21.61 4.53
C VAL A 244 -5.52 -22.44 5.57
N PRO A 245 -6.83 -22.20 5.80
CA PRO A 245 -7.62 -22.99 6.72
C PRO A 245 -7.69 -24.45 6.26
N ALA A 246 -7.32 -25.38 7.15
CA ALA A 246 -7.33 -26.81 6.85
C ALA A 246 -7.79 -27.63 8.06
N PRO A 247 -8.47 -28.77 7.83
CA PRO A 247 -8.84 -29.66 8.92
C PRO A 247 -7.60 -30.28 9.58
N ARG A 248 -7.60 -30.35 10.92
CA ARG A 248 -6.61 -31.12 11.70
C ARG A 248 -7.05 -32.55 12.01
N SER A 249 -8.27 -32.89 11.60
CA SER A 249 -8.80 -34.25 11.65
C SER A 249 -8.18 -35.09 10.54
N PHE A 250 -8.29 -36.42 10.68
CA PHE A 250 -7.75 -37.37 9.72
C PHE A 250 -8.60 -38.63 9.74
N PHE A 251 -8.53 -39.40 8.66
CA PHE A 251 -9.05 -40.75 8.61
C PHE A 251 -7.93 -41.71 9.03
N MET A 252 -8.31 -42.79 9.70
CA MET A 252 -7.39 -43.85 10.08
C MET A 252 -8.00 -45.20 9.78
N ASP A 253 -7.16 -46.14 9.37
CA ASP A 253 -7.51 -47.54 9.22
C ASP A 253 -7.33 -48.22 10.58
N VAL A 254 -8.42 -48.69 11.17
CA VAL A 254 -8.43 -49.39 12.47
C VAL A 254 -8.59 -50.88 12.21
N LYS A 255 -7.65 -51.66 12.72
CA LYS A 255 -7.64 -53.11 12.64
C LYS A 255 -8.27 -53.70 13.90
N CYS A 256 -9.33 -54.48 13.71
CA CYS A 256 -10.05 -55.13 14.80
C CYS A 256 -9.20 -56.24 15.46
N PRO A 257 -9.18 -56.36 16.81
CA PRO A 257 -8.44 -57.40 17.51
C PRO A 257 -9.01 -58.81 17.30
N GLY A 258 -10.33 -58.95 17.15
CA GLY A 258 -10.99 -60.25 16.96
C GLY A 258 -10.88 -60.82 15.55
N CYS A 259 -11.41 -60.11 14.55
CA CYS A 259 -11.54 -60.62 13.17
C CYS A 259 -10.47 -60.11 12.18
N PHE A 260 -9.52 -59.28 12.63
CA PHE A 260 -8.47 -58.67 11.81
C PHE A 260 -8.94 -57.83 10.61
N THR A 261 -10.25 -57.64 10.42
CA THR A 261 -10.82 -56.74 9.41
C THR A 261 -10.42 -55.30 9.69
N ILE A 262 -10.06 -54.58 8.62
CA ILE A 262 -9.66 -53.18 8.66
C ILE A 262 -10.87 -52.32 8.30
N THR A 263 -11.16 -51.32 9.12
CA THR A 263 -12.24 -50.36 8.87
C THR A 263 -11.71 -48.93 8.93
N THR A 264 -12.19 -48.08 8.04
CA THR A 264 -11.86 -46.64 8.06
C THR A 264 -12.68 -45.92 9.12
N VAL A 265 -11.99 -45.28 10.06
CA VAL A 265 -12.60 -44.52 11.15
C VAL A 265 -12.13 -43.06 11.08
N PHE A 266 -13.04 -42.12 11.26
CA PHE A 266 -12.72 -40.70 11.36
C PHE A 266 -12.20 -40.35 12.76
N SER A 267 -11.16 -39.52 12.87
CA SER A 267 -10.53 -39.23 14.17
C SER A 267 -11.42 -38.52 15.19
N HIS A 268 -12.48 -37.85 14.77
CA HIS A 268 -13.49 -37.23 15.64
C HIS A 268 -14.87 -37.81 15.35
N ALA A 269 -14.98 -39.15 15.28
CA ALA A 269 -16.25 -39.83 15.11
C ALA A 269 -17.23 -39.44 16.22
N GLN A 270 -18.45 -39.01 15.83
CA GLN A 270 -19.54 -38.65 16.75
C GLN A 270 -20.44 -39.85 17.08
N THR A 271 -20.35 -40.91 16.30
CA THR A 271 -21.08 -42.17 16.50
C THR A 271 -20.14 -43.26 16.98
N VAL A 272 -20.71 -44.24 17.68
CA VAL A 272 -19.99 -45.48 18.01
C VAL A 272 -19.74 -46.24 16.72
N VAL A 273 -18.48 -46.52 16.40
CA VAL A 273 -18.12 -47.27 15.19
C VAL A 273 -17.90 -48.74 15.55
N VAL A 274 -18.61 -49.62 14.87
CA VAL A 274 -18.55 -51.08 15.05
C VAL A 274 -17.84 -51.75 13.88
N CYS A 275 -17.14 -52.83 14.15
CA CYS A 275 -16.47 -53.64 13.14
C CYS A 275 -17.50 -54.36 12.27
N ALA A 276 -17.33 -54.27 10.95
CA ALA A 276 -18.23 -54.92 9.98
C ALA A 276 -18.23 -56.47 10.08
N GLY A 277 -17.13 -57.09 10.54
CA GLY A 277 -17.00 -58.55 10.57
C GLY A 277 -17.57 -59.20 11.83
N CYS A 278 -17.27 -58.65 13.01
CA CYS A 278 -17.62 -59.27 14.30
C CYS A 278 -18.45 -58.37 15.23
N SER A 279 -18.94 -57.21 14.74
CA SER A 279 -19.79 -56.28 15.48
C SER A 279 -19.22 -55.75 16.80
N THR A 280 -17.93 -55.93 17.06
CA THR A 280 -17.25 -55.34 18.20
C THR A 280 -17.07 -53.83 18.02
N VAL A 281 -17.20 -53.09 19.12
CA VAL A 281 -17.01 -51.64 19.11
C VAL A 281 -15.53 -51.32 18.91
N LEU A 282 -15.22 -50.49 17.91
CA LEU A 282 -13.86 -50.07 17.55
C LEU A 282 -13.50 -48.72 18.16
N CYS A 283 -14.48 -47.80 18.25
CA CYS A 283 -14.29 -46.53 18.93
C CYS A 283 -15.57 -46.00 19.56
N GLN A 284 -15.41 -45.18 20.59
CA GLN A 284 -16.47 -44.43 21.25
C GLN A 284 -16.28 -42.92 21.04
N PRO A 285 -17.36 -42.15 20.85
CA PRO A 285 -17.29 -40.71 20.70
C PRO A 285 -16.85 -40.03 22.01
N THR A 286 -16.13 -38.93 21.88
CA THR A 286 -15.75 -38.05 23.01
C THR A 286 -15.95 -36.59 22.60
N GLY A 287 -15.69 -35.63 23.50
CA GLY A 287 -15.68 -34.21 23.16
C GLY A 287 -14.58 -33.77 22.18
N GLY A 288 -13.63 -34.66 21.84
CA GLY A 288 -12.52 -34.39 20.93
C GLY A 288 -12.23 -35.57 20.01
N LYS A 289 -11.03 -36.15 20.11
CA LYS A 289 -10.69 -37.35 19.34
C LYS A 289 -11.45 -38.56 19.90
N ALA A 290 -12.01 -39.39 19.02
CA ALA A 290 -12.68 -40.62 19.41
C ALA A 290 -11.73 -41.55 20.18
N ARG A 291 -12.23 -42.22 21.22
CA ARG A 291 -11.46 -43.16 22.02
C ARG A 291 -11.51 -44.53 21.35
N LEU A 292 -10.36 -45.05 20.94
CA LEU A 292 -10.25 -46.42 20.39
C LEU A 292 -10.40 -47.45 21.51
N THR A 293 -11.02 -48.59 21.19
CA THR A 293 -11.10 -49.73 22.08
C THR A 293 -9.72 -50.37 22.28
N GLU A 294 -9.43 -50.85 23.49
CA GLU A 294 -8.17 -51.53 23.81
C GLU A 294 -7.92 -52.73 22.88
N GLY A 295 -6.66 -52.93 22.47
CA GLY A 295 -6.26 -53.99 21.54
C GLY A 295 -6.43 -53.65 20.05
N CYS A 296 -7.09 -52.55 19.68
CA CYS A 296 -7.14 -52.10 18.30
C CYS A 296 -5.81 -51.46 17.87
N SER A 297 -5.26 -51.85 16.73
CA SER A 297 -4.14 -51.14 16.09
C SER A 297 -4.66 -50.20 15.00
N PHE A 298 -4.02 -49.05 14.81
CA PHE A 298 -4.45 -48.09 13.79
C PHE A 298 -3.28 -47.56 12.95
N ARG A 299 -3.59 -47.22 11.71
CA ARG A 299 -2.69 -46.52 10.77
C ARG A 299 -3.39 -45.27 10.27
N ARG A 300 -2.73 -44.11 10.36
CA ARG A 300 -3.25 -42.88 9.74
C ARG A 300 -3.16 -43.00 8.22
N LYS A 301 -4.25 -42.68 7.52
CA LYS A 301 -4.28 -42.54 6.06
C LYS A 301 -3.66 -41.23 5.61
#